data_AF-A0A7U5XWG5-F1
#
_entry.id   AF-A0A7U5XWG5-F1
#
_cell.length_a   1.000
_cell.length_b   1.000
_cell.length_c   1.000
_cell.angle_alpha   90.00
_cell.angle_beta   90.00
_cell.angle_gamma   90.00
#
_symmetry.space_group_name_H-M   'P 1'
#
loop_
_entity.id
_entity.type
_entity.pdbx_description
1 polymer ?
#
loop_
_entity_poly.entity_id
_entity_poly.type
_entity_poly.pdbx_seq_one_letter_code
_entity_poly.pdbx_strand_id
1 'polypeptide(L)'
;MPRAALSARWFAFYVVSVGAALLLVPNLLLALFGMAPTSEIWIRVVGLIAFNLGVYVWISAHHRRFLQASVYTRALVFIVLAGFVLAGMAEPMLALFGVVDLCGAIWTWLALRADDQARGALAVGVAAAARP
;
A
#
# COMPACT_ATOMS: atom_id res chain seq x y z
N MET A 1 16.97 3.75 -8.78
CA MET A 1 16.18 2.79 -7.98
C MET A 1 15.08 2.20 -8.88
N PRO A 2 14.69 0.93 -8.73
CA PRO A 2 13.54 0.37 -9.44
C PRO A 2 12.29 1.19 -9.16
N ARG A 3 11.46 1.44 -10.18
CA ARG A 3 10.25 2.26 -10.04
C ARG A 3 9.28 1.64 -9.03
N ALA A 4 9.19 0.31 -9.00
CA ALA A 4 8.30 -0.41 -8.10
C ALA A 4 8.76 -0.32 -6.63
N ALA A 5 10.07 -0.22 -6.39
CA ALA A 5 10.58 -0.01 -5.03
C ALA A 5 10.25 1.40 -4.52
N LEU A 6 10.24 2.40 -5.42
CA LEU A 6 9.87 3.77 -5.07
C LEU A 6 8.39 3.87 -4.68
N SER A 7 7.48 3.24 -5.45
CA SER A 7 6.05 3.24 -5.12
C SER A 7 5.78 2.58 -3.77
N ALA A 8 6.46 1.46 -3.47
CA ALA A 8 6.32 0.77 -2.20
C ALA A 8 6.84 1.60 -1.00
N ARG A 9 7.91 2.38 -1.18
CA ARG A 9 8.43 3.26 -0.12
C ARG A 9 7.48 4.42 0.20
N TRP A 10 6.86 5.02 -0.81
CA TRP A 10 5.82 6.03 -0.58
C TRP A 10 4.61 5.44 0.14
N PHE A 11 4.19 4.24 -0.27
CA PHE A 11 3.13 3.54 0.43
C PHE A 11 3.50 3.21 1.88
N ALA A 12 4.70 2.70 2.14
CA ALA A 12 5.20 2.44 3.48
C ALA A 12 5.18 3.71 4.34
N PHE A 13 5.65 4.84 3.82
CA PHE A 13 5.62 6.12 4.54
C PHE A 13 4.20 6.53 4.91
N TYR A 14 3.25 6.41 3.98
CA TYR A 14 1.83 6.63 4.24
C TYR A 14 1.30 5.72 5.37
N VAL A 15 1.54 4.41 5.27
CA VAL A 15 1.05 3.42 6.24
C VAL A 15 1.67 3.62 7.63
N VAL A 16 2.97 3.92 7.70
CA VAL A 16 3.65 4.24 8.97
C VAL A 16 3.02 5.49 9.60
N SER A 17 2.79 6.54 8.82
CA SER A 17 2.21 7.79 9.31
C SER A 17 0.79 7.60 9.80
N VAL A 18 -0.05 6.89 9.04
CA VAL A 18 -1.43 6.55 9.43
C VAL A 18 -1.45 5.66 10.66
N GLY A 19 -0.60 4.62 10.70
CA GLY A 19 -0.49 3.70 11.85
C GLY A 19 -0.08 4.43 13.13
N ALA A 20 0.91 5.33 13.04
CA ALA A 20 1.33 6.15 14.16
C ALA A 20 0.21 7.10 14.64
N ALA A 21 -0.51 7.73 13.71
CA ALA A 21 -1.64 8.60 14.05
C ALA A 21 -2.78 7.83 14.76
N LEU A 22 -3.17 6.66 14.24
CA LEU A 22 -4.17 5.80 14.88
C LEU A 22 -3.72 5.26 16.24
N LEU A 23 -2.43 4.97 16.40
CA LEU A 23 -1.88 4.48 17.65
C LEU A 23 -1.84 5.56 18.74
N LEU A 24 -1.41 6.78 18.40
CA LEU A 24 -1.14 7.84 19.37
C LEU A 24 -2.33 8.79 19.57
N VAL A 25 -2.96 9.23 18.49
CA VAL A 25 -4.01 10.27 18.46
C VAL A 25 -5.18 9.89 17.54
N PRO A 26 -5.86 8.74 17.77
CA PRO A 26 -6.84 8.20 16.83
C PRO A 26 -7.98 9.17 16.51
N ASN A 27 -8.54 9.85 17.52
CA ASN A 27 -9.69 10.73 17.32
C ASN A 27 -9.37 11.99 16.51
N LEU A 28 -8.09 12.41 16.43
CA LEU A 28 -7.69 13.49 15.54
C LEU A 28 -7.78 13.04 14.08
N LEU A 29 -7.31 11.82 13.79
CA LEU A 29 -7.39 11.26 12.44
C LEU A 29 -8.85 10.98 12.06
N LEU A 30 -9.63 10.38 12.97
CA LEU A 30 -11.06 10.14 12.73
C LEU A 30 -11.83 11.43 12.43
N ALA A 31 -11.59 12.49 13.22
CA ALA A 31 -12.23 13.79 13.01
C ALA A 31 -11.85 14.43 11.67
N LEU A 32 -10.59 14.30 11.23
CA LEU A 32 -10.16 14.78 9.90
C LEU A 32 -10.97 14.14 8.78
N PHE A 33 -11.40 12.90 8.98
CA PHE A 33 -12.21 12.14 8.04
C PHE A 33 -13.72 12.19 8.34
N GLY A 34 -14.17 13.04 9.28
CA GLY A 34 -15.58 13.19 9.63
C GLY A 34 -16.21 11.95 10.29
N MET A 35 -15.40 11.04 10.81
CA MET A 35 -15.87 9.83 11.50
C MET A 35 -16.13 10.13 12.99
N ALA A 36 -17.06 9.37 13.59
CA ALA A 36 -17.37 9.49 15.00
C ALA A 36 -16.14 9.17 15.88
N PRO A 37 -15.91 9.90 16.99
CA PRO A 37 -14.83 9.61 17.92
C PRO A 37 -15.06 8.25 18.60
N THR A 38 -13.96 7.58 18.97
CA THR A 38 -13.99 6.29 19.67
C THR A 38 -13.13 6.31 20.94
N SER A 39 -13.57 5.55 21.93
CA SER A 39 -12.80 5.22 23.14
C SER A 39 -12.26 3.79 23.13
N GLU A 40 -12.53 3.02 22.08
CA GLU A 40 -12.15 1.61 21.98
C GLU A 40 -10.64 1.47 21.82
N ILE A 41 -10.03 0.55 22.58
CA ILE A 41 -8.58 0.29 22.49
C ILE A 41 -8.17 -0.32 21.15
N TRP A 42 -9.09 -1.01 20.48
CA TRP A 42 -8.85 -1.74 19.23
C TRP A 42 -8.33 -0.85 18.10
N ILE A 43 -8.73 0.42 18.03
CA ILE A 43 -8.23 1.33 16.98
C ILE A 43 -6.72 1.57 17.11
N ARG A 44 -6.22 1.61 18.35
CA ARG A 44 -4.78 1.77 18.63
C ARG A 44 -4.02 0.49 18.29
N VAL A 45 -4.62 -0.67 18.58
CA VAL A 45 -4.06 -1.98 18.19
C VAL A 45 -3.95 -2.08 16.66
N VAL A 46 -4.99 -1.67 15.93
CA VAL A 46 -4.94 -1.60 14.46
C VAL A 46 -3.88 -0.61 13.99
N GLY A 47 -3.75 0.55 14.64
CA GLY A 47 -2.68 1.52 14.38
C GLY A 47 -1.27 0.93 14.54
N LEU A 48 -1.03 0.16 15.60
CA LEU A 48 0.24 -0.54 15.82
C LEU A 48 0.51 -1.59 14.73
N ILE A 49 -0.51 -2.37 14.35
CA ILE A 49 -0.38 -3.37 13.28
C ILE A 49 -0.06 -2.68 11.94
N ALA A 50 -0.78 -1.60 11.61
CA ALA A 50 -0.54 -0.81 10.41
C ALA A 50 0.87 -0.22 10.41
N PHE A 51 1.31 0.37 11.52
CA PHE A 51 2.67 0.91 11.66
C PHE A 51 3.73 -0.17 11.34
N ASN A 52 3.61 -1.35 11.96
CA ASN A 52 4.52 -2.47 11.72
C ASN A 52 4.47 -2.96 10.26
N LEU A 53 3.29 -3.02 9.66
CA LEU A 53 3.14 -3.34 8.25
C LEU A 53 3.90 -2.34 7.36
N GLY A 54 3.80 -1.05 7.66
CA GLY A 54 4.55 -0.01 6.95
C GLY A 54 6.06 -0.19 7.06
N VAL A 55 6.58 -0.56 8.24
CA VAL A 55 8.01 -0.90 8.42
C VAL A 55 8.42 -2.11 7.58
N TYR A 56 7.62 -3.19 7.59
CA TYR A 56 7.89 -4.37 6.77
C TYR A 56 7.88 -4.06 5.27
N VAL A 57 6.94 -3.22 4.81
CA VAL A 57 6.90 -2.75 3.41
C VAL A 57 8.16 -1.96 3.08
N TRP A 58 8.60 -1.06 3.97
CA TRP A 58 9.80 -0.24 3.75
C TRP A 58 11.05 -1.09 3.55
N ILE A 59 11.27 -2.04 4.46
CA ILE A 59 12.40 -2.97 4.40
C ILE A 59 12.29 -3.86 3.16
N SER A 60 11.10 -4.38 2.87
CA SER A 60 10.90 -5.36 1.79
C SER A 60 10.73 -4.75 0.40
N ALA A 61 10.77 -3.42 0.25
CA ALA A 61 10.49 -2.70 -0.99
C ALA A 61 11.40 -3.09 -2.18
N HIS A 62 12.52 -3.78 -1.93
CA HIS A 62 13.45 -4.24 -2.96
C HIS A 62 13.18 -5.70 -3.41
N HIS A 63 12.30 -6.43 -2.72
CA HIS A 63 11.97 -7.81 -3.04
C HIS A 63 10.79 -7.89 -4.01
N ARG A 64 11.04 -8.35 -5.24
CA ARG A 64 10.00 -8.43 -6.30
C ARG A 64 8.77 -9.27 -5.90
N ARG A 65 8.97 -10.42 -5.25
CA ARG A 65 7.84 -11.29 -4.81
C ARG A 65 6.96 -10.60 -3.77
N PHE A 66 7.57 -9.84 -2.86
CA PHE A 66 6.84 -9.03 -1.90
C PHE A 66 6.02 -7.94 -2.62
N LEU A 67 6.61 -7.23 -3.57
CA LEU A 67 5.90 -6.21 -4.35
C LEU A 67 4.70 -6.81 -5.11
N GLN A 68 4.87 -7.98 -5.73
CA GLN A 68 3.76 -8.69 -6.39
C GLN A 68 2.65 -9.05 -5.39
N ALA A 69 3.00 -9.64 -4.25
CA ALA A 69 2.02 -9.94 -3.19
C ALA A 69 1.28 -8.68 -2.72
N SER A 70 2.01 -7.56 -2.54
CA SER A 70 1.44 -6.30 -2.08
C SER A 70 0.37 -5.72 -3.00
N VAL A 71 0.47 -5.95 -4.32
CA VAL A 71 -0.57 -5.53 -5.28
C VAL A 71 -1.88 -6.25 -4.97
N TYR A 72 -1.83 -7.58 -4.81
CA TYR A 72 -3.01 -8.39 -4.53
C TYR A 72 -3.61 -8.08 -3.16
N THR A 73 -2.79 -7.95 -2.12
CA THR A 73 -3.30 -7.68 -0.77
C THR A 73 -3.93 -6.29 -0.66
N ARG A 74 -3.39 -5.28 -1.34
CA ARG A 74 -3.96 -3.93 -1.35
C ARG A 74 -5.24 -3.83 -2.19
N ALA A 75 -5.29 -4.54 -3.32
CA ALA A 75 -6.55 -4.68 -4.08
C ALA A 75 -7.62 -5.41 -3.26
N LEU A 76 -7.24 -6.44 -2.49
CA LEU A 76 -8.15 -7.15 -1.59
C LEU A 76 -8.71 -6.23 -0.50
N VAL A 77 -7.89 -5.36 0.09
CA VAL A 77 -8.36 -4.35 1.06
C VAL A 77 -9.48 -3.51 0.45
N PHE A 78 -9.29 -2.96 -0.74
CA PHE A 78 -10.35 -2.21 -1.42
C PHE A 78 -11.63 -3.02 -1.60
N ILE A 79 -11.51 -4.24 -2.14
CA ILE A 79 -12.67 -5.10 -2.43
C ILE A 79 -13.47 -5.38 -1.15
N VAL A 80 -12.79 -5.72 -0.05
CA VAL A 80 -13.44 -6.04 1.22
C VAL A 80 -14.07 -4.80 1.86
N LEU A 81 -13.36 -3.67 1.90
CA LEU A 81 -13.89 -2.43 2.49
C LEU A 81 -15.07 -1.89 1.68
N ALA A 82 -15.00 -1.92 0.35
CA ALA A 82 -16.13 -1.58 -0.51
C ALA A 82 -17.31 -2.52 -0.28
N GLY A 83 -17.06 -3.83 -0.12
CA GLY A 83 -18.08 -4.81 0.24
C GLY A 83 -18.80 -4.49 1.55
N PHE A 84 -18.06 -4.12 2.61
CA PHE A 84 -18.66 -3.71 3.89
C PHE A 84 -19.51 -2.44 3.77
N VAL A 85 -19.07 -1.46 2.99
CA VAL A 85 -19.84 -0.24 2.74
C VAL A 85 -21.13 -0.55 1.97
N LEU A 86 -21.03 -1.36 0.90
CA LEU A 86 -22.21 -1.76 0.10
C LEU A 86 -23.20 -2.61 0.91
N ALA A 87 -22.73 -3.38 1.89
CA ALA A 87 -23.55 -4.14 2.82
C ALA A 87 -24.13 -3.30 3.98
N GLY A 88 -23.81 -2.00 4.06
CA GLY A 88 -24.26 -1.12 5.15
C GLY A 88 -23.59 -1.39 6.50
N MET A 89 -22.47 -2.12 6.53
CA MET A 89 -21.74 -2.49 7.75
C MET A 89 -20.65 -1.48 8.14
N ALA A 90 -20.32 -0.55 7.23
CA ALA A 90 -19.26 0.43 7.43
C ALA A 90 -19.63 1.79 6.82
N GLU A 91 -19.05 2.85 7.36
CA GLU A 91 -19.21 4.19 6.81
C GLU A 91 -18.55 4.32 5.43
N PRO A 92 -19.12 5.11 4.50
CA PRO A 92 -18.56 5.31 3.16
C PRO A 92 -17.10 5.78 3.15
N MET A 93 -16.69 6.51 4.18
CA MET A 93 -15.31 6.98 4.34
C MET A 93 -14.31 5.82 4.41
N LEU A 94 -14.72 4.63 4.89
CA LEU A 94 -13.87 3.44 4.93
C LEU A 94 -13.52 2.96 3.51
N ALA A 95 -14.42 3.09 2.53
CA ALA A 95 -14.12 2.77 1.15
C ALA A 95 -13.07 3.72 0.54
N LEU A 96 -13.00 4.98 0.99
CA LEU A 96 -12.00 5.94 0.51
C LEU A 96 -10.57 5.48 0.86
N PHE A 97 -10.36 4.93 2.05
CA PHE A 97 -9.09 4.29 2.41
C PHE A 97 -8.74 3.14 1.45
N GLY A 98 -9.73 2.30 1.13
CA GLY A 98 -9.59 1.25 0.12
C GLY A 98 -9.19 1.81 -1.25
N VAL A 99 -9.76 2.94 -1.68
CA VAL A 99 -9.40 3.58 -2.97
C VAL A 99 -7.93 4.00 -2.98
N VAL A 100 -7.42 4.59 -1.90
CA VAL A 100 -6.00 4.95 -1.77
C VAL A 100 -5.11 3.70 -1.91
N ASP A 101 -5.54 2.58 -1.30
CA ASP A 101 -4.84 1.31 -1.43
C ASP A 101 -4.83 0.78 -2.86
N LEU A 102 -5.98 0.80 -3.53
CA LEU A 102 -6.10 0.38 -4.92
C LEU A 102 -5.23 1.24 -5.84
N CYS A 103 -5.25 2.56 -5.68
CA CYS A 103 -4.44 3.49 -6.46
C CYS A 103 -2.94 3.15 -6.35
N GLY A 104 -2.44 2.90 -5.15
CA GLY A 104 -1.03 2.53 -5.00
C GLY A 104 -0.74 1.08 -5.42
N ALA A 105 -1.71 0.17 -5.37
CA ALA A 105 -1.59 -1.17 -5.95
C ALA A 105 -1.42 -1.10 -7.47
N ILE A 106 -2.25 -0.30 -8.15
CA ILE A 106 -2.18 -0.04 -9.59
C ILE A 106 -0.83 0.61 -9.93
N TRP A 107 -0.39 1.61 -9.18
CA TRP A 107 0.91 2.23 -9.41
C TRP A 107 2.06 1.23 -9.27
N THR A 108 2.06 0.41 -8.22
CA THR A 108 3.10 -0.61 -8.02
C THR A 108 3.10 -1.65 -9.13
N TRP A 109 1.92 -2.06 -9.62
CA TRP A 109 1.79 -2.97 -10.74
C TRP A 109 2.32 -2.39 -12.05
N LEU A 110 1.97 -1.14 -12.38
CA LEU A 110 2.50 -0.43 -13.54
C LEU A 110 4.03 -0.29 -13.45
N ALA A 111 4.54 0.02 -12.26
CA ALA A 111 5.96 0.17 -12.01
C ALA A 111 6.72 -1.16 -12.14
N LEU A 112 6.14 -2.28 -11.67
CA LEU A 112 6.69 -3.62 -11.88
C LEU A 112 6.80 -3.96 -13.37
N ARG A 113 5.75 -3.68 -14.15
CA ARG A 113 5.75 -3.89 -15.61
C ARG A 113 6.84 -3.05 -16.30
N ALA A 114 6.98 -1.79 -15.92
CA ALA A 114 8.00 -0.90 -16.47
C ALA A 114 9.43 -1.36 -16.10
N ASP A 115 9.64 -1.86 -14.88
CA ASP A 115 10.92 -2.41 -14.43
C ASP A 115 11.28 -3.72 -15.16
N ASP A 116 10.29 -4.58 -15.45
CA ASP A 116 10.49 -5.82 -16.21
C ASP A 116 10.83 -5.53 -17.69
N GLN A 117 10.15 -4.56 -18.32
CA GLN A 117 10.46 -4.11 -19.69
C GLN A 117 11.88 -3.55 -19.80
N ALA A 118 12.29 -2.70 -18.85
CA ALA A 118 13.64 -2.13 -18.83
C ALA A 118 14.73 -3.22 -18.68
N ARG A 119 14.49 -4.23 -17.83
CA ARG A 119 15.40 -5.38 -17.69
C ARG A 119 15.50 -6.20 -18.98
N GLY A 120 14.37 -6.44 -19.65
CA GLY A 120 14.34 -7.15 -20.93
C GLY A 120 15.14 -6.42 -22.01
N ALA A 121 14.95 -5.10 -22.16
CA ALA A 121 15.69 -4.29 -23.12
C ALA A 121 17.21 -4.32 -22.88
N LEU A 122 17.64 -4.23 -21.62
CA LEU A 122 19.05 -4.34 -21.25
C LEU A 122 19.64 -5.72 -21.60
N ALA A 123 18.90 -6.81 -21.31
CA ALA A 123 19.34 -8.17 -21.64
C ALA A 123 19.52 -8.37 -23.15
N VAL A 124 18.60 -7.85 -23.96
CA VAL A 124 18.70 -7.89 -25.43
C VAL A 124 19.89 -7.08 -25.93
N GLY A 125 20.11 -5.87 -25.40
CA GLY A 125 21.23 -5.02 -25.77
C GLY A 125 22.59 -5.66 -25.47
N VAL A 126 22.74 -6.27 -24.29
CA VAL A 126 23.95 -7.01 -23.90
C VAL A 126 24.17 -8.22 -24.82
N ALA A 127 23.12 -8.98 -25.12
CA ALA A 127 23.22 -10.12 -26.04
C ALA A 127 23.59 -9.71 -27.48
N ALA A 128 23.14 -8.55 -27.95
CA ALA A 128 23.49 -8.02 -29.26
C ALA A 128 24.94 -7.54 -29.32
N ALA A 129 25.44 -6.86 -28.28
CA ALA A 129 26.82 -6.38 -28.19
C ALA A 129 27.86 -7.51 -28.04
N ALA A 130 27.44 -8.69 -27.56
CA ALA A 130 28.30 -9.86 -27.38
C ALA A 130 28.41 -10.75 -28.64
N ARG A 131 27.71 -10.43 -29.75
CA ARG A 131 27.84 -11.16 -31.01
C ARG A 131 29.08 -10.64 -31.78
N PRO A 132 30.03 -11.53 -32.13
CA PRO A 132 31.26 -11.16 -32.84
C PRO A 132 31.00 -10.72 -34.30
#